data_AF-A0A2V5QD07-F1
#
_entry.id   AF-A0A2V5QD07-F1
#
_cell.length_a   1.000
_cell.length_b   1.000
_cell.length_c   1.000
_cell.angle_alpha   90.00
_cell.angle_beta   90.00
_cell.angle_gamma   90.00
#
_symmetry.space_group_name_H-M   'P 1'
#
loop_
_entity.id
_entity.type
_entity.pdbx_description
1 polymer ?
#
loop_
_entity_poly.entity_id
_entity_poly.type
_entity_poly.pdbx_seq_one_letter_code
_entity_poly.pdbx_strand_id
1 'polypeptide(L)'
;MDGSVISVKDEWSFVVGNLGEKRGVKIGMPMRVMRGDRKIATLRVVDVRQKICGAVIQEMDSKKEQIKVGDRLQVDAQSDVSLR
;
A
#
# COMPACT_ATOMS: atom_id res chain seq x y z
N MET A 1 -2.37 0.82 -10.96
CA MET A 1 -3.78 0.83 -10.51
C MET A 1 -3.86 1.65 -9.24
N ASP A 2 -4.90 2.47 -9.11
CA ASP A 2 -5.04 3.40 -8.00
C ASP A 2 -6.21 3.04 -7.10
N GLY A 3 -5.97 3.15 -5.80
CA GLY A 3 -6.95 3.05 -4.73
C GLY A 3 -6.65 4.08 -3.66
N SER A 4 -7.24 3.88 -2.48
CA SER A 4 -7.07 4.78 -1.34
C SER A 4 -6.96 4.00 -0.04
N VAL A 5 -6.25 4.60 0.91
CA VAL A 5 -6.24 4.17 2.30
C VAL A 5 -7.61 4.41 2.90
N ILE A 6 -8.21 3.37 3.48
CA ILE A 6 -9.51 3.43 4.15
C ILE A 6 -9.40 3.23 5.66
N SER A 7 -8.28 2.72 6.17
CA SER A 7 -8.00 2.60 7.59
C SER A 7 -6.50 2.50 7.85
N VAL A 8 -6.06 3.02 8.99
CA VAL A 8 -4.67 2.92 9.48
C VAL A 8 -4.72 2.45 10.93
N LYS A 9 -3.86 1.49 11.27
CA LYS A 9 -3.63 0.99 12.62
C LYS A 9 -2.17 1.23 12.97
N ASP A 10 -1.89 2.42 13.51
CA ASP A 10 -0.52 2.88 13.78
C ASP A 10 0.23 1.95 14.73
N GLU A 11 -0.48 1.43 15.74
CA GLU A 11 0.05 0.48 16.73
C GLU A 11 0.73 -0.73 16.08
N TRP A 12 0.23 -1.16 14.92
CA TRP A 12 0.67 -2.37 14.23
C TRP A 12 1.34 -2.06 12.90
N SER A 13 1.57 -0.77 12.60
CA SER A 13 2.08 -0.32 11.30
C SER A 13 1.33 -0.95 10.13
N PHE A 14 -0.01 -1.01 10.24
CA PHE A 14 -0.89 -1.72 9.31
C PHE A 14 -1.87 -0.77 8.63
N VAL A 15 -2.04 -0.94 7.32
CA VAL A 15 -2.84 -0.09 6.46
C VAL A 15 -3.85 -0.95 5.71
N VAL A 16 -5.09 -0.48 5.63
CA VAL A 16 -6.14 -1.12 4.82
C VAL A 16 -6.40 -0.27 3.58
N GLY A 17 -6.30 -0.88 2.42
CA GLY A 17 -6.61 -0.29 1.12
C GLY A 17 -7.90 -0.84 0.51
N ASN A 18 -8.56 -0.04 -0.32
CA ASN A 18 -9.77 -0.44 -1.07
C ASN A 18 -9.48 -1.13 -2.42
N LEU A 19 -8.34 -1.80 -2.52
CA LEU A 19 -7.95 -2.62 -3.66
C LEU A 19 -7.83 -4.06 -3.20
N GLY A 20 -8.43 -5.00 -3.92
CA GLY A 20 -8.42 -6.42 -3.55
C GLY A 20 -8.16 -7.33 -4.74
N GLU A 21 -8.47 -8.61 -4.59
CA GLU A 21 -8.23 -9.64 -5.61
C GLU A 21 -8.92 -9.33 -6.94
N LYS A 22 -10.14 -8.76 -6.92
CA LYS A 22 -10.88 -8.35 -8.14
C LYS A 22 -10.14 -7.30 -8.97
N ARG A 23 -9.15 -6.67 -8.34
CA ARG A 23 -8.31 -5.63 -8.90
C ARG A 23 -6.86 -6.13 -9.11
N GLY A 24 -6.63 -7.43 -8.97
CA GLY A 24 -5.35 -8.07 -9.25
C GLY A 24 -4.31 -7.94 -8.14
N VAL A 25 -4.68 -7.40 -6.97
CA VAL A 25 -3.79 -7.33 -5.82
C VAL A 25 -3.47 -8.74 -5.33
N LYS A 26 -2.21 -9.01 -5.03
CA LYS A 26 -1.73 -10.27 -4.48
C LYS A 26 -0.88 -10.02 -3.24
N ILE A 27 -0.85 -11.00 -2.34
CA ILE A 27 0.07 -11.02 -1.20
C ILE A 27 1.51 -10.87 -1.72
N GLY A 28 2.32 -10.07 -1.02
CA GLY A 28 3.71 -9.78 -1.36
C GLY A 28 3.90 -8.61 -2.33
N MET A 29 2.85 -8.14 -3.02
CA MET A 29 2.98 -6.99 -3.92
C MET A 29 3.44 -5.73 -3.15
N PRO A 30 4.40 -4.97 -3.70
CA PRO A 30 4.74 -3.67 -3.17
C PRO A 30 3.63 -2.66 -3.48
N MET A 31 3.38 -1.76 -2.53
CA MET A 31 2.49 -0.62 -2.74
C MET A 31 3.14 0.67 -2.26
N ARG A 32 2.79 1.78 -2.90
CA ARG A 32 3.21 3.13 -2.50
C ARG A 32 2.01 3.91 -2.00
N VAL A 33 2.18 4.57 -0.85
CA VAL A 33 1.25 5.59 -0.36
C VAL A 33 1.69 6.93 -0.93
N MET A 34 0.80 7.62 -1.62
CA MET A 34 1.03 8.91 -2.26
C MET A 34 0.08 9.96 -1.71
N ARG A 35 0.59 11.18 -1.46
CA ARG A 35 -0.22 12.36 -1.14
C ARG A 35 0.16 13.48 -2.12
N GLY A 36 -0.74 13.77 -3.05
CA GLY A 36 -0.36 14.50 -4.27
C GLY A 36 0.69 13.70 -5.05
N ASP A 37 1.76 14.36 -5.45
CA ASP A 37 2.89 13.74 -6.17
C ASP A 37 3.99 13.20 -5.24
N ARG A 38 3.81 13.34 -3.93
CA ARG A 38 4.80 12.92 -2.94
C ARG A 38 4.55 11.50 -2.43
N LYS A 39 5.59 10.67 -2.43
CA LYS A 39 5.60 9.37 -1.75
C LYS A 39 5.68 9.58 -0.24
N ILE A 40 4.77 8.94 0.49
CA ILE A 40 4.72 8.99 1.96
C ILE A 40 5.33 7.73 2.56
N ALA A 41 5.04 6.56 1.98
CA ALA A 41 5.50 5.28 2.49
C ALA A 41 5.53 4.21 1.40
N THR A 42 6.37 3.20 1.62
CA THR A 42 6.35 1.92 0.90
C THR A 42 5.73 0.86 1.80
N LEU A 43 4.76 0.11 1.26
CA LEU A 43 4.04 -0.95 1.95
C LEU A 43 4.27 -2.30 1.26
N ARG A 44 4.01 -3.38 2.00
CA ARG A 44 3.91 -4.74 1.47
C ARG A 44 2.58 -5.37 1.83
N VAL A 45 1.88 -5.89 0.82
CA VAL A 45 0.60 -6.57 1.01
C VAL A 45 0.80 -7.88 1.76
N VAL A 46 0.02 -8.10 2.82
CA VAL A 46 0.07 -9.31 3.67
C VAL A 46 -1.26 -10.05 3.76
N ASP A 47 -2.38 -9.40 3.45
CA ASP A 47 -3.71 -10.00 3.35
C ASP A 47 -4.46 -9.40 2.15
N VAL A 48 -5.22 -10.22 1.43
CA VAL A 48 -6.06 -9.77 0.31
C VAL A 48 -7.42 -10.44 0.40
N ARG A 49 -8.47 -9.64 0.27
CA ARG A 49 -9.84 -10.07 0.11
C ARG A 49 -10.36 -9.60 -1.25
N GLN A 50 -11.57 -10.00 -1.63
CA GLN A 50 -12.12 -9.66 -2.94
C GLN A 50 -12.05 -8.16 -3.30
N LYS A 51 -12.26 -7.26 -2.33
CA LYS A 51 -12.36 -5.80 -2.56
C LYS A 51 -11.36 -4.95 -1.75
N ILE A 52 -10.64 -5.53 -0.80
CA ILE A 52 -9.72 -4.81 0.08
C ILE A 52 -8.43 -5.59 0.28
N CYS A 53 -7.37 -4.91 0.69
CA CYS A 53 -6.11 -5.53 1.08
C CYS A 53 -5.59 -4.92 2.38
N GLY A 54 -4.89 -5.75 3.15
CA GLY A 54 -4.09 -5.33 4.28
C GLY A 54 -2.62 -5.28 3.89
N ALA A 55 -1.93 -4.22 4.28
CA ALA A 55 -0.51 -4.04 3.99
C ALA A 55 0.23 -3.52 5.23
N VAL A 56 1.47 -3.99 5.41
CA VAL A 56 2.37 -3.52 6.45
C VAL A 56 3.30 -2.45 5.90
N ILE A 57 3.65 -1.47 6.73
CA ILE A 57 4.61 -0.42 6.36
C ILE A 57 6.02 -1.03 6.34
N GLN A 58 6.71 -0.96 5.20
CA GLN A 58 8.12 -1.35 5.09
C GLN A 58 9.05 -0.18 5.38
N GLU A 59 8.70 0.99 4.86
CA GLU A 59 9.52 2.19 4.96
C GLU A 59 8.64 3.44 4.92
N MET A 60 8.98 4.41 5.77
CA MET A 60 8.41 5.76 5.73
C MET A 60 9.39 6.70 5.03
N ASP A 61 8.90 7.56 4.15
CA ASP A 61 9.73 8.54 3.44
C ASP A 61 10.32 9.61 4.39
N SER A 62 9.64 9.87 5.50
CA SER A 62 10.12 10.76 6.57
C SER A 62 9.55 10.38 7.92
N LYS A 63 10.32 10.57 8.99
CA LYS A 63 9.87 10.38 10.39
C LYS A 63 8.77 11.36 10.81
N LYS A 64 8.59 12.46 10.09
CA LYS A 64 7.57 13.49 10.39
C LYS A 64 6.22 13.20 9.71
N GLU A 65 6.20 12.32 8.72
CA GLU A 65 5.00 12.02 7.96
C GLU A 65 4.24 10.84 8.57
N GLN A 66 2.92 10.86 8.38
CA GLN A 66 2.04 9.77 8.75
C GLN A 66 1.07 9.49 7.60
N ILE A 67 0.75 8.22 7.42
CA ILE A 67 -0.26 7.76 6.48
C ILE A 67 -1.63 8.18 7.02
N LYS A 68 -2.50 8.68 6.14
CA LYS A 68 -3.84 9.13 6.49
C LYS A 68 -4.89 8.43 5.62
N VAL A 69 -6.09 8.29 6.17
CA VAL A 69 -7.26 7.90 5.40
C VAL A 69 -7.46 8.90 4.24
N GLY A 70 -7.68 8.37 3.04
CA GLY A 70 -7.77 9.16 1.82
C GLY A 70 -6.46 9.31 1.03
N ASP A 71 -5.30 8.96 1.62
CA ASP A 71 -4.06 8.91 0.84
C ASP A 71 -4.20 7.89 -0.30
N ARG A 72 -3.58 8.19 -1.45
CA ARG A 72 -3.67 7.34 -2.64
C ARG A 72 -2.76 6.13 -2.48
N LEU A 73 -3.28 4.95 -2.81
CA LEU A 73 -2.51 3.72 -2.91
C LEU A 73 -2.23 3.43 -4.37
N GLN A 74 -0.95 3.29 -4.70
CA GLN A 74 -0.48 2.88 -6.02
C GLN A 74 0.15 1.50 -5.93
N VAL A 75 -0.38 0.54 -6.69
CA VAL A 75 0.19 -0.81 -6.79
C VAL A 75 1.20 -0.83 -7.93
N ASP A 76 2.46 -1.13 -7.61
CA ASP A 76 3.45 -1.47 -8.63
C ASP A 76 3.26 -2.91 -9.05
N ALA A 77 2.48 -3.08 -10.12
CA ALA A 77 2.34 -4.37 -10.79
C ALA A 77 3.54 -4.69 -11.69
N GLN A 78 4.48 -3.76 -11.88
CA GLN A 78 5.74 -4.05 -12.55
C GLN A 78 6.56 -4.96 -11.63
N SER A 79 6.52 -6.22 -12.00
CA SER A 79 7.37 -7.26 -11.47
C SER A 79 8.79 -6.87 -11.87
N ASP A 80 9.53 -6.17 -11.01
CA ASP A 80 10.98 -6.11 -11.11
C ASP A 80 11.53 -7.48 -10.67
N VAL A 81 11.26 -8.46 -11.52
CA VAL A 81 11.93 -9.75 -11.55
C VAL A 81 12.76 -9.72 -12.84
N SER A 82 13.69 -8.78 -12.92
CA SER A 82 14.94 -9.09 -13.60
C SER A 82 15.70 -10.03 -12.65
N LEU A 83 15.36 -11.32 -12.70
CA LEU A 83 16.26 -12.38 -12.26
C LEU A 83 17.52 -12.24 -13.12
N ARG A 84 18.59 -11.75 -12.51
CA ARG A 84 19.96 -12.01 -12.98
C ARG A 84 20.47 -13.27 -12.29
#